data_AF-A0A2I2Y6M7-F1
#
_entry.id   AF-A0A2I2Y6M7-F1
#
_cell.length_a   1.000
_cell.length_b   1.000
_cell.length_c   1.000
_cell.angle_alpha   90.00
_cell.angle_beta   90.00
_cell.angle_gamma   90.00
#
_symmetry.space_group_name_H-M   'P 1'
#
loop_
_entity.id
_entity.type
_entity.pdbx_description
1 polymer ?
#
loop_
_entity_poly.entity_id
_entity_poly.type
_entity_poly.pdbx_seq_one_letter_code
_entity_poly.pdbx_strand_id
1 'polypeptide(L)'
;MNEEQAVSKVDGILSNCGIEKESDLCVLNLIRYTATTKCSPSVDPERVLWSLRDHPLLPEAEACVRQHLPDLYAAAGGVNIWALVAAVVLLSSSVNDIQRLLFCLRRPSSTVTMPDVTETLYCIAVLLYAMREKGINISNRIHYNIFYCLYLQENSCTQATKVKEEPSVWPGKKTIQLTHEQQLILNHKMEPLQVVKIMAFAGTGKTSTLVKYAEKWSQSRFLYVTFNKSIAKQAERVFPSNVICKTFHSMAYGHIGRKYQSKKKLNLFKLTPFMVNSVLAEGKGGFIRAKLVCKTLENFFASADEELTIDHVPIWCKNSQGQRVMVEQSEKLNGVLEASRLWDNMRKLGECTEEAYQMTHDGYLKLWQLSKPLLASFDAIFVDEVRAMERTVENIVLPRHEALLFLVF
;
A
#
# COMPACT_ATOMS: atom_id res chain seq x y z
N MET A 1 -6.30 9.55 16.36
CA MET A 1 -7.61 10.02 15.81
C MET A 1 -8.44 8.78 15.56
N ASN A 2 -9.63 8.66 16.18
CA ASN A 2 -10.47 7.47 16.04
C ASN A 2 -11.20 7.49 14.68
N GLU A 3 -11.50 6.34 14.07
CA GLU A 3 -12.14 6.25 12.72
C GLU A 3 -13.46 7.04 12.68
N GLU A 4 -14.29 6.91 13.72
CA GLU A 4 -15.56 7.62 13.87
C GLU A 4 -15.40 9.15 13.91
N GLN A 5 -14.34 9.63 14.57
CA GLN A 5 -14.04 11.07 14.64
C GLN A 5 -13.60 11.62 13.28
N ALA A 6 -12.84 10.83 12.51
CA ALA A 6 -12.41 11.20 11.17
C ALA A 6 -13.59 11.27 10.20
N VAL A 7 -14.49 10.28 10.24
CA VAL A 7 -15.72 10.25 9.44
C VAL A 7 -16.62 11.43 9.81
N SER A 8 -16.85 11.68 11.10
CA SER A 8 -17.64 12.83 11.56
C SER A 8 -17.07 14.17 11.10
N LYS A 9 -15.73 14.31 11.08
CA LYS A 9 -15.06 15.52 10.58
C LYS A 9 -15.25 15.71 9.08
N VAL A 10 -15.14 14.64 8.28
CA VAL A 10 -15.37 14.69 6.82
C VAL A 10 -16.84 15.00 6.52
N ASP A 11 -17.77 14.39 7.26
CA ASP A 11 -19.20 14.68 7.15
C ASP A 11 -19.50 16.16 7.47
N GLY A 12 -18.90 16.70 8.52
CA GLY A 12 -19.00 18.12 8.85
C GLY A 12 -18.45 19.03 7.74
N ILE A 13 -17.36 18.64 7.06
CA ILE A 13 -16.81 19.38 5.92
C ILE A 13 -17.81 19.37 4.74
N LEU A 14 -18.38 18.21 4.40
CA LEU A 14 -19.32 18.11 3.28
C LEU A 14 -20.56 18.99 3.49
N SER A 15 -21.17 18.95 4.68
CA SER A 15 -22.34 19.78 5.00
C SER A 15 -22.00 21.27 5.05
N ASN A 16 -20.89 21.66 5.71
CA ASN A 16 -20.49 23.07 5.80
C ASN A 16 -20.16 23.69 4.44
N CYS A 17 -19.69 22.88 3.50
CA CYS A 17 -19.36 23.32 2.14
C CYS A 17 -20.52 23.15 1.15
N GLY A 18 -21.70 22.68 1.58
CA GLY A 18 -22.84 22.45 0.70
C GLY A 18 -22.57 21.39 -0.38
N ILE A 19 -21.75 20.39 -0.05
CA ILE A 19 -21.45 19.23 -0.90
C ILE A 19 -22.46 18.12 -0.56
N GLU A 20 -23.71 18.36 -0.96
CA GLU A 20 -24.84 17.47 -0.69
C GLU A 20 -25.42 16.96 -2.01
N LYS A 21 -26.19 15.87 -1.96
CA LYS A 21 -26.74 15.20 -3.14
C LYS A 21 -27.76 16.08 -3.88
N GLU A 22 -28.45 16.93 -3.13
CA GLU A 22 -29.49 17.85 -3.57
C GLU A 22 -28.90 19.13 -4.18
N SER A 23 -27.58 19.34 -4.07
CA SER A 23 -26.88 20.52 -4.57
C SER A 23 -26.29 20.28 -5.96
N ASP A 24 -26.85 20.95 -6.97
CA ASP A 24 -26.33 20.94 -8.35
C ASP A 24 -24.90 21.50 -8.48
N LEU A 25 -24.40 22.14 -7.42
CA LEU A 25 -23.08 22.78 -7.36
C LEU A 25 -22.05 21.96 -6.57
N CYS A 26 -22.35 20.71 -6.19
CA CYS A 26 -21.50 19.89 -5.32
C CYS A 26 -20.03 19.77 -5.80
N VAL A 27 -19.80 19.66 -7.11
CA VAL A 27 -18.44 19.60 -7.70
C VAL A 27 -17.73 20.95 -7.63
N LEU A 28 -18.45 22.05 -7.84
CA LEU A 28 -17.90 23.41 -7.72
C LEU A 28 -17.58 23.76 -6.27
N ASN A 29 -18.39 23.30 -5.33
CA ASN A 29 -18.16 23.43 -3.90
C ASN A 29 -16.92 22.66 -3.44
N LEU A 30 -16.60 21.52 -4.06
CA LEU A 30 -15.32 20.82 -3.84
C LEU A 30 -14.13 21.67 -4.29
N ILE A 31 -14.22 22.35 -5.43
CA ILE A 31 -13.17 23.26 -5.91
C ILE A 31 -13.00 24.43 -4.93
N ARG A 32 -14.12 25.02 -4.47
CA ARG A 32 -14.10 26.09 -3.45
C ARG A 32 -13.44 25.64 -2.16
N TYR A 33 -13.78 24.46 -1.66
CA TYR A 33 -13.14 23.92 -0.47
C TYR A 33 -11.64 23.74 -0.68
N THR A 34 -11.22 23.18 -1.80
CA THR A 34 -9.80 22.97 -2.12
C THR A 34 -9.05 24.30 -2.22
N ALA A 35 -9.69 25.37 -2.68
CA ALA A 35 -9.13 26.72 -2.74
C ALA A 35 -8.82 27.33 -1.36
N THR A 36 -9.44 26.81 -0.28
CA THR A 36 -9.17 27.24 1.11
C THR A 36 -7.95 26.59 1.74
N THR A 37 -7.28 25.67 1.03
CA THR A 37 -6.08 24.99 1.50
C THR A 37 -4.99 26.01 1.81
N LYS A 38 -4.43 25.96 3.04
CA LYS A 38 -3.43 26.92 3.49
C LYS A 38 -2.13 26.73 2.70
N CYS A 39 -1.70 27.77 1.98
CA CYS A 39 -0.37 27.81 1.39
C CYS A 39 0.69 28.08 2.45
N SER A 40 1.86 27.47 2.28
CA SER A 40 3.08 27.97 2.91
C SER A 40 3.31 29.44 2.50
N PRO A 41 3.78 30.32 3.41
CA PRO A 41 3.95 31.75 3.12
C PRO A 41 5.00 32.05 2.02
N SER A 42 5.73 31.04 1.56
CA SER A 42 6.72 31.11 0.48
C SER A 42 6.16 30.84 -0.92
N VAL A 43 4.87 30.51 -1.06
CA VAL A 43 4.25 30.18 -2.37
C VAL A 43 3.93 31.47 -3.13
N ASP A 44 4.53 31.61 -4.30
CA ASP A 44 4.30 32.68 -5.28
C ASP A 44 3.34 32.18 -6.38
N PRO A 45 2.08 32.65 -6.41
CA PRO A 45 1.07 32.19 -7.36
C PRO A 45 1.43 32.35 -8.83
N GLU A 46 2.08 33.46 -9.19
CA GLU A 46 2.45 33.76 -10.59
C GLU A 46 3.47 32.74 -11.11
N ARG A 47 4.42 32.34 -10.26
CA ARG A 47 5.42 31.31 -10.61
C ARG A 47 4.81 29.91 -10.73
N VAL A 48 3.82 29.58 -9.91
CA VAL A 48 3.13 28.29 -10.02
C VAL A 48 2.28 28.27 -11.29
N LEU A 49 1.54 29.33 -11.59
CA LEU A 49 0.79 29.47 -12.84
C LEU A 49 1.70 29.32 -14.06
N TRP A 50 2.85 30.00 -14.05
CA TRP A 50 3.86 29.84 -15.10
C TRP A 50 4.37 28.40 -15.24
N SER A 51 4.54 27.67 -14.13
CA SER A 51 4.96 26.27 -14.16
C SER A 51 3.91 25.35 -14.80
N LEU A 52 2.63 25.70 -14.67
CA LEU A 52 1.48 24.94 -15.17
C LEU A 52 1.15 25.21 -16.64
N ARG A 53 1.69 26.28 -17.25
CA ARG A 53 1.36 26.72 -18.62
C ARG A 53 1.48 25.64 -19.70
N ASP A 54 2.35 24.65 -19.47
CA ASP A 54 2.61 23.55 -20.42
C ASP A 54 1.61 22.39 -20.23
N HIS A 55 0.70 22.48 -19.26
CA HIS A 55 -0.30 21.46 -19.00
C HIS A 55 -1.47 21.57 -20.00
N PRO A 56 -1.83 20.50 -20.72
CA PRO A 56 -2.80 20.57 -21.81
C PRO A 56 -4.21 20.95 -21.36
N LEU A 57 -4.58 20.66 -20.11
CA LEU A 57 -5.91 20.97 -19.54
C LEU A 57 -5.96 22.32 -18.80
N LEU A 58 -4.87 23.09 -18.79
CA LEU A 58 -4.86 24.37 -18.06
C LEU A 58 -5.85 25.39 -18.66
N PRO A 59 -5.93 25.59 -20.00
CA PRO A 59 -6.86 26.56 -20.57
C PRO A 59 -8.33 26.25 -20.25
N GLU A 60 -8.71 24.97 -20.29
CA GLU A 60 -10.06 24.51 -19.96
C GLU A 60 -10.35 24.66 -18.47
N ALA A 61 -9.37 24.37 -17.61
CA ALA A 61 -9.49 24.57 -16.17
C ALA A 61 -9.64 26.06 -15.81
N GLU A 62 -8.85 26.94 -16.43
CA GLU A 62 -8.96 28.40 -16.24
C GLU A 62 -10.31 28.93 -16.73
N ALA A 63 -10.77 28.51 -17.90
CA ALA A 63 -12.09 28.88 -18.42
C ALA A 63 -13.21 28.40 -17.49
N CYS A 64 -13.12 27.17 -16.98
CA CYS A 64 -14.09 26.59 -16.05
C CYS A 64 -14.18 27.41 -14.75
N VAL A 65 -13.03 27.69 -14.12
CA VAL A 65 -12.96 28.48 -12.87
C VAL A 65 -13.44 29.91 -13.12
N ARG A 66 -13.03 30.54 -14.22
CA ARG A 66 -13.45 31.90 -14.58
C ARG A 66 -14.96 32.02 -14.80
N GLN A 67 -15.57 31.03 -15.44
CA GLN A 67 -16.99 31.04 -15.76
C GLN A 67 -17.87 30.70 -14.55
N HIS A 68 -17.47 29.73 -13.73
CA HIS A 68 -18.34 29.17 -12.68
C HIS A 68 -17.98 29.64 -11.27
N LEU A 69 -16.75 30.13 -11.05
CA LEU A 69 -16.20 30.56 -9.76
C LEU A 69 -15.42 31.89 -9.89
N PRO A 70 -16.07 32.98 -10.36
CA PRO A 70 -15.40 34.25 -10.64
C PRO A 70 -14.78 34.90 -9.40
N ASP A 71 -15.28 34.57 -8.21
CA ASP A 71 -14.74 34.99 -6.91
C ASP A 71 -13.30 34.50 -6.68
N LEU A 72 -12.96 33.32 -7.19
CA LEU A 72 -11.61 32.73 -7.09
C LEU A 72 -10.64 33.24 -8.17
N TYR A 73 -11.13 34.07 -9.10
CA TYR A 73 -10.37 34.66 -10.21
C TYR A 73 -9.98 36.12 -9.94
N ALA A 74 -10.61 36.81 -8.99
CA ALA A 74 -10.66 38.28 -8.95
C ALA A 74 -9.77 38.99 -7.91
N ALA A 75 -8.91 38.30 -7.16
CA ALA A 75 -8.13 38.92 -6.08
C ALA A 75 -6.69 39.23 -6.50
N ALA A 76 -6.47 40.39 -7.14
CA ALA A 76 -5.19 41.15 -7.27
C ALA A 76 -3.87 40.42 -7.63
N GLY A 77 -3.89 39.13 -8.00
CA GLY A 77 -2.71 38.30 -8.23
C GLY A 77 -3.02 36.97 -8.94
N GLY A 78 -4.00 36.98 -9.84
CA GLY A 78 -4.36 35.82 -10.68
C GLY A 78 -5.38 34.84 -10.07
N VAL A 79 -5.54 33.69 -10.73
CA VAL A 79 -6.48 32.62 -10.33
C VAL A 79 -5.92 31.84 -9.15
N ASN A 80 -6.78 31.47 -8.19
CA ASN A 80 -6.37 30.58 -7.08
C ASN A 80 -5.77 29.26 -7.63
N ILE A 81 -4.51 29.00 -7.27
CA ILE A 81 -3.72 27.86 -7.75
C ILE A 81 -4.41 26.53 -7.42
N TRP A 82 -4.92 26.39 -6.20
CA TRP A 82 -5.54 25.14 -5.74
C TRP A 82 -6.91 24.91 -6.37
N ALA A 83 -7.63 25.98 -6.70
CA ALA A 83 -8.82 25.89 -7.54
C ALA A 83 -8.50 25.35 -8.93
N LEU A 84 -7.39 25.81 -9.54
CA LEU A 84 -6.91 25.29 -10.83
C LEU A 84 -6.42 23.85 -10.74
N VAL A 85 -5.66 23.50 -9.71
CA VAL A 85 -5.23 22.11 -9.46
C VAL A 85 -6.45 21.19 -9.32
N ALA A 86 -7.45 21.58 -8.54
CA ALA A 86 -8.71 20.84 -8.40
C ALA A 86 -9.45 20.71 -9.73
N ALA A 87 -9.57 21.80 -10.49
CA ALA A 87 -10.23 21.80 -11.81
C ALA A 87 -9.51 20.89 -12.81
N VAL A 88 -8.18 20.96 -12.90
CA VAL A 88 -7.37 20.07 -13.78
C VAL A 88 -7.56 18.60 -13.38
N VAL A 89 -7.57 18.30 -12.07
CA VAL A 89 -7.78 16.93 -11.58
C VAL A 89 -9.19 16.43 -11.92
N LEU A 90 -10.22 17.26 -11.75
CA LEU A 90 -11.61 16.89 -12.07
C LEU A 90 -11.83 16.72 -13.58
N LEU A 91 -11.15 17.52 -14.41
CA LEU A 91 -11.17 17.41 -15.88
C LEU A 91 -10.27 16.29 -16.41
N SER A 92 -9.40 15.72 -15.56
CA SER A 92 -8.45 14.69 -15.98
C SER A 92 -9.17 13.44 -16.46
N SER A 93 -8.84 13.02 -17.67
CA SER A 93 -9.34 11.75 -18.21
C SER A 93 -8.40 10.60 -17.80
N SER A 94 -7.10 10.84 -17.69
CA SER A 94 -6.13 9.77 -17.50
C SER A 94 -5.21 10.03 -16.29
N VAL A 95 -4.59 8.95 -15.82
CA VAL A 95 -3.49 9.02 -14.84
C VAL A 95 -2.36 9.90 -15.37
N ASN A 96 -2.08 9.85 -16.68
CA ASN A 96 -1.03 10.63 -17.32
C ASN A 96 -1.27 12.15 -17.22
N ASP A 97 -2.52 12.60 -17.22
CA ASP A 97 -2.85 14.02 -17.05
C ASP A 97 -2.45 14.48 -15.63
N ILE A 98 -2.78 13.70 -14.60
CA ILE A 98 -2.37 13.99 -13.21
C ILE A 98 -0.84 13.88 -13.04
N GLN A 99 -0.18 12.95 -13.72
CA GLN A 99 1.29 12.86 -13.72
C GLN A 99 1.95 14.08 -14.37
N ARG A 100 1.37 14.61 -15.45
CA ARG A 100 1.85 15.84 -16.10
C ARG A 100 1.64 17.05 -15.20
N LEU A 101 0.51 17.14 -14.50
CA LEU A 101 0.26 18.17 -13.49
C LEU A 101 1.36 18.15 -12.43
N LEU A 102 1.65 16.97 -11.87
CA LEU A 102 2.72 16.79 -10.88
C LEU A 102 4.10 17.10 -11.45
N PHE A 103 4.38 16.75 -12.71
CA PHE A 103 5.63 17.10 -13.37
C PHE A 103 5.81 18.61 -13.51
N CYS A 104 4.75 19.34 -13.85
CA CYS A 104 4.77 20.80 -13.94
C CYS A 104 5.05 21.45 -12.57
N LEU A 105 4.38 20.97 -11.52
CA LEU A 105 4.56 21.47 -10.15
C LEU A 105 5.91 21.07 -9.53
N ARG A 106 6.59 20.05 -10.04
CA ARG A 106 7.95 19.63 -9.62
C ARG A 106 9.07 20.48 -10.21
N ARG A 107 8.78 21.33 -11.19
CA ARG A 107 9.83 22.12 -11.85
C ARG A 107 10.46 23.09 -10.83
N PRO A 108 11.77 23.37 -10.91
CA PRO A 108 12.45 24.33 -10.03
C PRO A 108 11.85 25.75 -10.06
N SER A 109 11.08 26.08 -11.10
CA SER A 109 10.35 27.34 -11.24
C SER A 109 9.09 27.42 -10.37
N SER A 110 8.56 26.28 -9.91
CA SER A 110 7.39 26.24 -9.04
C SER A 110 7.81 26.46 -7.59
N THR A 111 7.08 27.31 -6.87
CA THR A 111 7.31 27.64 -5.46
C THR A 111 6.49 26.77 -4.50
N VAL A 112 5.69 25.83 -5.04
CA VAL A 112 4.90 24.88 -4.25
C VAL A 112 5.77 23.71 -3.79
N THR A 113 5.53 23.21 -2.58
CA THR A 113 6.22 22.02 -2.09
C THR A 113 5.49 20.75 -2.52
N MET A 114 6.23 19.67 -2.77
CA MET A 114 5.60 18.37 -3.10
C MET A 114 4.68 17.83 -2.00
N PRO A 115 5.02 17.95 -0.70
CA PRO A 115 4.09 17.62 0.38
C PRO A 115 2.73 18.32 0.25
N ASP A 116 2.72 19.64 0.02
CA ASP A 116 1.48 20.42 -0.12
C ASP A 116 0.62 19.89 -1.30
N VAL A 117 1.27 19.56 -2.41
CA VAL A 117 0.57 19.01 -3.59
C VAL A 117 0.02 17.61 -3.31
N THR A 118 0.80 16.74 -2.67
CA THR A 118 0.34 15.39 -2.34
C THR A 118 -0.80 15.41 -1.31
N GLU A 119 -0.70 16.25 -0.27
CA GLU A 119 -1.76 16.43 0.73
C GLU A 119 -3.04 16.95 0.08
N THR A 120 -2.94 17.91 -0.84
CA THR A 120 -4.09 18.41 -1.61
C THR A 120 -4.73 17.30 -2.45
N LEU A 121 -3.92 16.47 -3.13
CA LEU A 121 -4.44 15.36 -3.91
C LEU A 121 -5.11 14.29 -3.03
N TYR A 122 -4.53 13.96 -1.88
CA TYR A 122 -5.17 13.07 -0.90
C TYR A 122 -6.48 13.67 -0.38
N CYS A 123 -6.52 14.97 -0.12
CA CYS A 123 -7.74 15.66 0.30
C CYS A 123 -8.84 15.55 -0.77
N ILE A 124 -8.53 15.85 -2.03
CA ILE A 124 -9.49 15.69 -3.14
C ILE A 124 -9.96 14.23 -3.25
N ALA A 125 -9.06 13.26 -3.15
CA ALA A 125 -9.43 11.84 -3.20
C ALA A 125 -10.38 11.45 -2.05
N VAL A 126 -10.08 11.85 -0.81
CA VAL A 126 -10.96 11.58 0.34
C VAL A 126 -12.34 12.19 0.17
N LEU A 127 -12.42 13.44 -0.32
CA LEU A 127 -13.71 14.09 -0.59
C LEU A 127 -14.48 13.41 -1.70
N LEU A 128 -13.84 13.06 -2.82
CA LEU A 128 -14.47 12.31 -3.91
C LEU A 128 -14.99 10.94 -3.45
N TYR A 129 -14.28 10.29 -2.53
CA TYR A 129 -14.74 9.06 -1.91
C TYR A 129 -15.96 9.31 -1.02
N ALA A 130 -15.91 10.30 -0.14
CA ALA A 130 -16.99 10.63 0.79
C ALA A 130 -18.27 11.08 0.05
N MET A 131 -18.14 11.87 -1.02
CA MET A 131 -19.26 12.26 -1.89
C MET A 131 -19.98 11.03 -2.47
N ARG A 132 -19.22 10.00 -2.89
CA ARG A 132 -19.81 8.74 -3.39
C ARG A 132 -20.51 7.94 -2.29
N GLU A 133 -19.92 7.90 -1.09
CA GLU A 133 -20.56 7.24 0.06
C GLU A 133 -21.88 7.94 0.45
N LYS A 134 -21.99 9.25 0.23
CA LYS A 134 -23.24 10.03 0.40
C LYS A 134 -24.19 9.95 -0.81
N GLY A 135 -23.87 9.14 -1.82
CA GLY A 135 -24.75 8.91 -2.97
C GLY A 135 -24.73 10.01 -4.04
N ILE A 136 -23.71 10.87 -4.06
CA ILE A 136 -23.47 11.85 -5.14
C ILE A 136 -22.87 11.10 -6.34
N ASN A 137 -23.46 11.28 -7.53
CA ASN A 137 -23.09 10.54 -8.74
C ASN A 137 -21.79 11.07 -9.37
N ILE A 138 -20.65 10.59 -8.87
CA ILE A 138 -19.32 10.97 -9.36
C ILE A 138 -18.58 9.72 -9.85
N SER A 139 -17.94 9.84 -11.01
CA SER A 139 -17.14 8.76 -11.58
C SER A 139 -16.01 8.33 -10.64
N ASN A 140 -15.96 7.04 -10.32
CA ASN A 140 -14.88 6.44 -9.53
C ASN A 140 -13.51 6.55 -10.22
N ARG A 141 -13.51 6.83 -11.54
CA ARG A 141 -12.29 7.01 -12.35
C ARG A 141 -11.40 8.13 -11.81
N ILE A 142 -11.97 9.26 -11.40
CA ILE A 142 -11.17 10.41 -10.95
C ILE A 142 -10.42 10.06 -9.66
N HIS A 143 -11.14 9.46 -8.70
CA HIS A 143 -10.54 8.96 -7.46
C HIS A 143 -9.45 7.91 -7.73
N TYR A 144 -9.72 6.96 -8.62
CA TYR A 144 -8.72 5.97 -9.02
C TYR A 144 -7.48 6.63 -9.66
N ASN A 145 -7.66 7.59 -10.56
CA ASN A 145 -6.57 8.28 -11.22
C ASN A 145 -5.66 8.98 -10.20
N ILE A 146 -6.25 9.68 -9.22
CA ILE A 146 -5.51 10.35 -8.15
C ILE A 146 -4.76 9.33 -7.30
N PHE A 147 -5.47 8.33 -6.77
CA PHE A 147 -4.90 7.34 -5.86
C PHE A 147 -3.79 6.53 -6.53
N TYR A 148 -4.00 6.11 -7.78
CA TYR A 148 -3.00 5.39 -8.54
C TYR A 148 -1.79 6.27 -8.90
N CYS A 149 -2.00 7.55 -9.20
CA CYS A 149 -0.91 8.49 -9.44
C CYS A 149 -0.06 8.73 -8.17
N LEU A 150 -0.70 8.91 -7.02
CA LEU A 150 -0.04 9.02 -5.72
C LEU A 150 0.71 7.74 -5.35
N TYR A 151 0.06 6.58 -5.53
CA TYR A 151 0.70 5.27 -5.37
C TYR A 151 1.94 5.16 -6.26
N LEU A 152 1.85 5.54 -7.54
CA LEU A 152 3.01 5.57 -8.42
C LEU A 152 4.06 6.53 -7.88
N GLN A 153 3.75 7.74 -7.40
CA GLN A 153 4.76 8.65 -6.85
C GLN A 153 5.47 8.09 -5.62
N GLU A 154 4.73 7.48 -4.69
CA GLU A 154 5.28 6.90 -3.46
C GLU A 154 6.10 5.65 -3.73
N ASN A 155 5.77 4.92 -4.80
CA ASN A 155 6.40 3.64 -5.16
C ASN A 155 7.30 3.70 -6.40
N SER A 156 7.46 4.87 -7.03
CA SER A 156 8.35 5.08 -8.18
C SER A 156 9.80 5.17 -7.72
N CYS A 157 10.38 4.04 -7.33
CA CYS A 157 11.82 3.83 -7.42
C CYS A 157 12.10 3.10 -8.74
N THR A 158 12.23 3.87 -9.84
CA THR A 158 13.00 3.61 -11.08
C THR A 158 12.38 4.33 -12.29
N GLN A 159 12.78 5.57 -12.54
CA GLN A 159 13.18 6.02 -13.88
C GLN A 159 14.33 7.00 -13.67
N ALA A 160 15.52 6.44 -13.49
CA ALA A 160 16.72 7.19 -13.81
C ALA A 160 16.57 7.61 -15.27
N THR A 161 16.57 8.93 -15.46
CA THR A 161 16.66 9.62 -16.73
C THR A 161 17.60 8.87 -17.66
N LYS A 162 17.11 8.52 -18.87
CA LYS A 162 17.98 8.18 -20.00
C LYS A 162 18.83 9.41 -20.31
N VAL A 163 19.94 9.57 -19.61
CA VAL A 163 21.04 10.41 -20.05
C VAL A 163 21.79 9.59 -21.09
N LYS A 164 21.92 10.16 -22.28
CA LYS A 164 22.70 9.61 -23.40
C LYS A 164 24.05 9.12 -22.88
N GLU A 165 24.38 7.89 -23.24
CA GLU A 165 25.72 7.33 -23.12
C GLU A 165 26.68 8.22 -23.91
N GLU A 166 27.62 8.86 -23.21
CA GLU A 166 28.94 9.16 -23.76
C GLU A 166 29.99 8.36 -22.99
N PRO A 167 30.97 7.76 -23.69
CA PRO A 167 31.88 6.79 -23.11
C PRO A 167 32.96 7.50 -22.28
N SER A 168 32.76 7.54 -20.97
CA SER A 168 33.80 7.97 -20.04
C SER A 168 34.39 6.76 -19.29
N VAL A 169 35.54 6.34 -19.81
CA VAL A 169 36.71 5.77 -19.15
C VAL A 169 36.54 5.58 -17.63
N TRP A 170 36.46 4.32 -17.19
CA TRP A 170 36.59 3.94 -15.78
C TRP A 170 38.05 3.61 -15.45
N PRO A 171 38.59 4.23 -14.38
CA PRO A 171 39.23 3.41 -13.36
C PRO A 171 38.81 3.85 -11.94
N GLY A 172 38.43 2.87 -11.10
CA GLY A 172 38.44 3.02 -9.64
C GLY A 172 37.08 2.83 -8.93
N LYS A 173 37.01 1.84 -8.02
CA LYS A 173 35.99 1.70 -6.97
C LYS A 173 35.80 3.04 -6.25
N LYS A 174 34.65 3.71 -6.42
CA LYS A 174 34.27 4.82 -5.54
C LYS A 174 33.93 4.26 -4.16
N THR A 175 34.75 4.55 -3.16
CA THR A 175 34.44 4.36 -1.74
C THR A 175 33.25 5.26 -1.39
N ILE A 176 32.08 4.64 -1.18
CA ILE A 176 30.90 5.32 -0.65
C ILE A 176 31.28 5.83 0.76
N GLN A 177 31.30 7.15 0.96
CA GLN A 177 31.43 7.72 2.31
C GLN A 177 30.12 7.45 3.07
N LEU A 178 30.22 6.66 4.14
CA LEU A 178 29.10 6.33 5.01
C LEU A 178 28.83 7.49 5.97
N THR A 179 27.55 7.77 6.22
CA THR A 179 27.15 8.75 7.24
C THR A 179 27.49 8.25 8.64
N HIS A 180 27.51 9.15 9.63
CA HIS A 180 27.74 8.78 11.03
C HIS A 180 26.73 7.73 11.51
N GLU A 181 25.45 7.89 11.18
CA GLU A 181 24.39 6.92 11.52
C GLU A 181 24.61 5.55 10.87
N GLN A 182 25.00 5.53 9.59
CA GLN A 182 25.34 4.27 8.91
C GLN A 182 26.55 3.60 9.56
N GLN A 183 27.56 4.37 9.96
CA GLN A 183 28.71 3.83 10.69
C GLN A 183 28.32 3.25 12.06
N LEU A 184 27.40 3.88 12.79
CA LEU A 184 26.88 3.34 14.05
C LEU A 184 26.20 1.99 13.84
N ILE A 185 25.38 1.87 12.79
CA ILE A 185 24.74 0.59 12.41
C ILE A 185 25.82 -0.45 12.08
N LEU A 186 26.83 -0.10 11.27
CA LEU A 186 27.92 -1.01 10.92
C LEU A 186 28.80 -1.43 12.10
N ASN A 187 28.94 -0.57 13.11
CA ASN A 187 29.74 -0.85 14.31
C ASN A 187 28.99 -1.66 15.36
N HIS A 188 27.69 -1.85 15.16
CA HIS A 188 26.89 -2.72 16.01
C HIS A 188 27.35 -4.18 15.89
N LYS A 189 27.72 -4.79 17.02
CA LYS A 189 28.12 -6.20 17.08
C LYS A 189 26.91 -7.12 16.95
N MET A 190 27.11 -8.30 16.39
CA MET A 190 26.07 -9.32 16.32
C MET A 190 25.99 -10.04 17.66
N GLU A 191 24.92 -9.77 18.42
CA GLU A 191 24.59 -10.49 19.64
C GLU A 191 23.30 -11.30 19.41
N PRO A 192 23.28 -12.60 19.76
CA PRO A 192 22.08 -13.44 19.73
C PRO A 192 20.90 -12.81 20.47
N LEU A 193 19.68 -13.13 20.04
CA LEU A 193 18.42 -12.72 20.71
C LEU A 193 18.16 -11.20 20.74
N GLN A 194 19.00 -10.40 20.08
CA GLN A 194 18.81 -8.95 20.04
C GLN A 194 17.99 -8.53 18.82
N VAL A 195 17.11 -7.54 19.01
CA VAL A 195 16.36 -6.88 17.93
C VAL A 195 16.82 -5.43 17.80
N VAL A 196 17.30 -5.07 16.61
CA VAL A 196 17.76 -3.72 16.26
C VAL A 196 16.77 -3.11 15.28
N LYS A 197 16.17 -1.99 15.68
CA LYS A 197 15.25 -1.22 14.85
C LYS A 197 15.99 -0.06 14.19
N ILE A 198 16.04 -0.07 12.87
CA ILE A 198 16.61 1.00 12.04
C ILE A 198 15.46 1.81 11.46
N MET A 199 15.36 3.07 11.87
CA MET A 199 14.38 4.01 11.32
C MET A 199 15.01 4.74 10.15
N ALA A 200 14.47 4.59 8.94
CA ALA A 200 15.12 5.16 7.76
C ALA A 200 14.11 5.55 6.68
N PHE A 201 14.08 6.83 6.32
CA PHE A 201 13.17 7.34 5.28
C PHE A 201 13.44 6.73 3.90
N ALA A 202 12.48 6.85 2.98
CA ALA A 202 12.67 6.42 1.59
C ALA A 202 13.91 7.11 0.98
N GLY A 203 14.71 6.35 0.22
CA GLY A 203 15.90 6.90 -0.46
C GLY A 203 17.15 7.11 0.41
N THR A 204 17.12 6.82 1.72
CA THR A 204 18.26 7.04 2.65
C THR A 204 19.34 5.95 2.62
N GLY A 205 19.29 5.03 1.67
CA GLY A 205 20.29 3.97 1.55
C GLY A 205 20.14 2.82 2.56
N LYS A 206 18.90 2.46 2.94
CA LYS A 206 18.58 1.29 3.78
C LYS A 206 19.29 0.02 3.31
N THR A 207 18.97 -0.42 2.09
CA THR A 207 19.52 -1.64 1.50
C THR A 207 21.05 -1.55 1.35
N SER A 208 21.59 -0.39 0.95
CA SER A 208 23.06 -0.23 0.86
C SER A 208 23.75 -0.33 2.22
N THR A 209 23.10 0.13 3.29
CA THR A 209 23.64 0.02 4.67
C THR A 209 23.68 -1.45 5.09
N LEU A 210 22.63 -2.22 4.83
CA LEU A 210 22.59 -3.65 5.12
C LEU A 210 23.61 -4.44 4.28
N VAL A 211 23.79 -4.10 3.01
CA VAL A 211 24.83 -4.69 2.16
C VAL A 211 26.21 -4.46 2.78
N LYS A 212 26.52 -3.22 3.18
CA LYS A 212 27.79 -2.87 3.82
C LYS A 212 27.98 -3.57 5.16
N TYR A 213 26.91 -3.76 5.92
CA TYR A 213 26.95 -4.55 7.16
C TYR A 213 27.33 -6.00 6.87
N ALA A 214 26.66 -6.66 5.92
CA ALA A 214 26.96 -8.04 5.54
C ALA A 214 28.37 -8.23 4.95
N GLU A 215 28.87 -7.24 4.19
CA GLU A 215 30.25 -7.23 3.68
C GLU A 215 31.28 -7.17 4.81
N LYS A 216 31.04 -6.33 5.83
CA LYS A 216 31.92 -6.21 7.00
C LYS A 216 32.03 -7.52 7.76
N TRP A 217 30.92 -8.25 7.87
CA TRP A 217 30.80 -9.50 8.60
C TRP A 217 30.79 -10.71 7.65
N SER A 218 31.78 -10.79 6.76
CA SER A 218 31.81 -11.78 5.66
C SER A 218 31.80 -13.26 6.08
N GLN A 219 32.16 -13.57 7.32
CA GLN A 219 32.16 -14.94 7.86
C GLN A 219 30.81 -15.36 8.44
N SER A 220 29.87 -14.42 8.60
CA SER A 220 28.54 -14.69 9.16
C SER A 220 27.52 -14.91 8.05
N ARG A 221 26.50 -15.72 8.36
CA ARG A 221 25.41 -16.08 7.46
C ARG A 221 24.21 -15.21 7.73
N PHE A 222 23.75 -14.51 6.69
CA PHE A 222 22.63 -13.59 6.77
C PHE A 222 21.43 -14.12 6.01
N LEU A 223 20.24 -13.82 6.52
CA LEU A 223 19.00 -13.96 5.78
C LEU A 223 18.40 -12.57 5.55
N TYR A 224 18.21 -12.19 4.30
CA TYR A 224 17.46 -11.00 3.93
C TYR A 224 16.05 -11.41 3.51
N VAL A 225 15.03 -10.85 4.17
CA VAL A 225 13.63 -11.13 3.89
C VAL A 225 12.85 -9.86 3.57
N THR A 226 12.02 -9.93 2.53
CA THR A 226 11.15 -8.83 2.10
C THR A 226 9.81 -9.38 1.57
N PHE A 227 8.80 -8.51 1.46
CA PHE A 227 7.49 -8.88 0.90
C PHE A 227 7.51 -8.95 -0.62
N ASN A 228 8.19 -8.02 -1.28
CA ASN A 228 8.12 -7.90 -2.72
C ASN A 228 9.18 -8.75 -3.41
N LYS A 229 8.75 -9.61 -4.33
CA LYS A 229 9.63 -10.44 -5.15
C LYS A 229 10.61 -9.62 -6.00
N SER A 230 10.23 -8.42 -6.45
CA SER A 230 11.14 -7.55 -7.21
C SER A 230 12.30 -7.05 -6.33
N ILE A 231 11.99 -6.64 -5.10
CA ILE A 231 12.98 -6.20 -4.10
C ILE A 231 13.90 -7.37 -3.75
N ALA A 232 13.36 -8.57 -3.51
CA ALA A 232 14.17 -9.76 -3.23
C ALA A 232 15.15 -10.06 -4.38
N LYS A 233 14.69 -10.02 -5.64
CA LYS A 233 15.56 -10.24 -6.81
C LYS A 233 16.62 -9.15 -6.97
N GLN A 234 16.28 -7.90 -6.66
CA GLN A 234 17.25 -6.81 -6.71
C GLN A 234 18.29 -6.97 -5.59
N ALA A 235 17.85 -7.35 -4.40
CA ALA A 235 18.70 -7.68 -3.27
C ALA A 235 19.69 -8.82 -3.61
N GLU A 236 19.22 -9.90 -4.25
CA GLU A 236 20.09 -11.01 -4.71
C GLU A 236 21.26 -10.56 -5.60
N ARG A 237 21.14 -9.42 -6.31
CA ARG A 237 22.19 -8.89 -7.18
C ARG A 237 23.20 -8.00 -6.47
N VAL A 238 22.83 -7.42 -5.33
CA VAL A 238 23.63 -6.40 -4.64
C VAL A 238 24.22 -6.91 -3.32
N PHE A 239 23.58 -7.88 -2.68
CA PHE A 239 24.11 -8.47 -1.45
C PHE A 239 25.27 -9.44 -1.74
N PRO A 240 26.24 -9.55 -0.81
CA PRO A 240 27.33 -10.52 -0.90
C PRO A 240 26.82 -11.97 -0.77
N SER A 241 27.66 -12.93 -1.15
CA SER A 241 27.32 -14.36 -1.22
C SER A 241 26.97 -15.01 0.12
N ASN A 242 27.34 -14.38 1.25
CA ASN A 242 26.99 -14.83 2.59
C ASN A 242 25.55 -14.44 3.00
N VAL A 243 24.78 -13.81 2.12
CA VAL A 243 23.39 -13.40 2.36
C VAL A 243 22.45 -14.19 1.46
N ILE A 244 21.46 -14.84 2.07
CA ILE A 244 20.35 -15.46 1.34
C ILE A 244 19.20 -14.47 1.28
N CYS A 245 18.81 -14.03 0.08
CA CYS A 245 17.67 -13.14 -0.11
C CYS A 245 16.42 -13.95 -0.49
N LYS A 246 15.31 -13.80 0.26
CA LYS A 246 14.05 -14.50 0.02
C LYS A 246 12.84 -13.61 0.32
N THR A 247 11.66 -14.05 -0.13
CA THR A 247 10.40 -13.56 0.41
C THR A 247 9.82 -14.55 1.42
N PHE A 248 9.00 -14.07 2.36
CA PHE A 248 8.30 -14.93 3.32
C PHE A 248 7.50 -16.04 2.63
N HIS A 249 6.72 -15.69 1.60
CA HIS A 249 5.99 -16.68 0.80
C HIS A 249 6.91 -17.70 0.11
N SER A 250 8.10 -17.29 -0.35
CA SER A 250 9.05 -18.23 -0.97
C SER A 250 9.64 -19.22 0.04
N MET A 251 9.89 -18.77 1.28
CA MET A 251 10.33 -19.64 2.37
C MET A 251 9.24 -20.62 2.78
N ALA A 252 8.02 -20.10 3.00
CA ALA A 252 6.87 -20.93 3.36
C ALA A 252 6.51 -21.95 2.26
N TYR A 253 6.64 -21.55 0.98
CA TYR A 253 6.46 -22.46 -0.13
C TYR A 253 7.50 -23.59 -0.13
N GLY A 254 8.77 -23.26 0.16
CA GLY A 254 9.84 -24.25 0.24
C GLY A 254 9.61 -25.33 1.30
N HIS A 255 9.04 -24.95 2.46
CA HIS A 255 8.81 -25.84 3.61
C HIS A 255 7.46 -26.58 3.55
N ILE A 256 6.40 -25.89 3.13
CA ILE A 256 5.02 -26.41 3.18
C ILE A 256 4.39 -26.44 1.78
N GLY A 257 4.45 -25.34 1.03
CA GLY A 257 3.75 -25.22 -0.26
C GLY A 257 4.12 -26.29 -1.29
N ARG A 258 5.39 -26.74 -1.34
CA ARG A 258 5.84 -27.84 -2.21
C ARG A 258 5.08 -29.14 -2.00
N LYS A 259 4.69 -29.45 -0.75
CA LYS A 259 3.90 -30.65 -0.44
C LYS A 259 2.53 -30.58 -1.13
N TYR A 260 1.84 -29.45 -1.03
CA TYR A 260 0.55 -29.23 -1.70
C TYR A 260 0.67 -29.23 -3.23
N GLN A 261 1.74 -28.64 -3.78
CA GLN A 261 1.99 -28.68 -5.21
C GLN A 261 2.20 -30.10 -5.73
N SER A 262 2.99 -30.92 -5.03
CA SER A 262 3.24 -32.32 -5.42
C SER A 262 1.95 -33.16 -5.44
N LYS A 263 0.97 -32.78 -4.64
CA LYS A 263 -0.36 -33.40 -4.55
C LYS A 263 -1.40 -32.73 -5.45
N LYS A 264 -0.99 -31.83 -6.34
CA LYS A 264 -1.88 -31.04 -7.23
C LYS A 264 -2.99 -30.31 -6.48
N LYS A 265 -2.75 -29.93 -5.22
CA LYS A 265 -3.71 -29.26 -4.33
C LYS A 265 -3.25 -27.84 -4.00
N LEU A 266 -2.46 -27.22 -4.86
CA LEU A 266 -2.03 -25.84 -4.69
C LEU A 266 -2.85 -24.96 -5.64
N ASN A 267 -3.60 -24.01 -5.09
CA ASN A 267 -4.24 -22.96 -5.86
C ASN A 267 -3.21 -21.87 -6.12
N LEU A 268 -2.87 -21.66 -7.39
CA LEU A 268 -1.94 -20.62 -7.82
C LEU A 268 -2.59 -19.23 -7.84
N PHE A 269 -3.92 -19.17 -7.70
CA PHE A 269 -4.70 -17.95 -7.67
C PHE A 269 -5.24 -17.67 -6.27
N LYS A 270 -5.75 -16.45 -6.09
CA LYS A 270 -6.41 -16.07 -4.84
C LYS A 270 -7.74 -16.81 -4.71
N LEU A 271 -8.09 -17.21 -3.48
CA LEU A 271 -9.41 -17.78 -3.18
C LEU A 271 -10.50 -16.78 -3.56
N THR A 272 -11.40 -17.17 -4.45
CA THR A 272 -12.48 -16.30 -4.91
C THR A 272 -13.81 -16.63 -4.23
N PRO A 273 -14.72 -15.65 -4.07
CA PRO A 273 -16.07 -15.95 -3.59
C PRO A 273 -16.83 -16.95 -4.47
N PHE A 274 -16.53 -17.02 -5.77
CA PHE A 274 -17.15 -18.00 -6.67
C PHE A 274 -16.74 -19.43 -6.32
N MET A 275 -15.44 -19.65 -6.10
CA MET A 275 -14.92 -20.94 -5.63
C MET A 275 -15.56 -21.32 -4.29
N VAL A 276 -15.57 -20.41 -3.32
CA VAL A 276 -16.16 -20.70 -2.01
C VAL A 276 -17.65 -21.00 -2.11
N ASN A 277 -18.38 -20.27 -2.96
CA ASN A 277 -19.81 -20.49 -3.14
C ASN A 277 -20.16 -21.89 -3.65
N SER A 278 -19.29 -22.54 -4.43
CA SER A 278 -19.55 -23.90 -4.94
C SER A 278 -19.47 -25.00 -3.88
N VAL A 279 -18.91 -24.70 -2.70
CA VAL A 279 -18.74 -25.65 -1.60
C VAL A 279 -19.57 -25.31 -0.35
N LEU A 280 -20.33 -24.20 -0.39
CA LEU A 280 -21.29 -23.87 0.66
C LEU A 280 -22.53 -24.77 0.53
N ALA A 281 -23.19 -25.05 1.66
CA ALA A 281 -24.36 -25.92 1.67
C ALA A 281 -25.51 -25.34 0.84
N GLU A 282 -26.27 -26.21 0.16
CA GLU A 282 -27.45 -25.83 -0.61
C GLU A 282 -28.44 -25.03 0.27
N GLY A 283 -28.95 -23.93 -0.28
CA GLY A 283 -29.83 -23.00 0.44
C GLY A 283 -29.13 -22.07 1.46
N LYS A 284 -27.85 -22.32 1.78
CA LYS A 284 -27.00 -21.41 2.57
C LYS A 284 -25.96 -20.66 1.74
N GLY A 285 -25.82 -20.99 0.46
CA GLY A 285 -24.92 -20.31 -0.47
C GLY A 285 -25.36 -18.89 -0.81
N GLY A 286 -24.45 -18.13 -1.42
CA GLY A 286 -24.68 -16.76 -1.88
C GLY A 286 -23.38 -15.98 -1.97
N PHE A 287 -23.26 -15.11 -2.98
CA PHE A 287 -22.03 -14.34 -3.22
C PHE A 287 -21.60 -13.50 -2.00
N ILE A 288 -22.55 -12.93 -1.28
CA ILE A 288 -22.30 -12.12 -0.07
C ILE A 288 -21.68 -12.98 1.03
N ARG A 289 -22.27 -14.15 1.27
CA ARG A 289 -21.80 -15.08 2.30
C ARG A 289 -20.45 -15.67 1.95
N ALA A 290 -20.26 -16.09 0.70
CA ALA A 290 -18.96 -16.56 0.22
C ALA A 290 -17.89 -15.47 0.34
N LYS A 291 -18.23 -14.20 0.08
CA LYS A 291 -17.33 -13.06 0.30
C LYS A 291 -17.01 -12.85 1.78
N LEU A 292 -17.98 -13.01 2.67
CA LEU A 292 -17.77 -12.96 4.12
C LEU A 292 -16.76 -14.05 4.54
N VAL A 293 -16.97 -15.30 4.11
CA VAL A 293 -16.09 -16.43 4.41
C VAL A 293 -14.67 -16.22 3.86
N CYS A 294 -14.53 -15.78 2.60
CA CYS A 294 -13.22 -15.41 2.04
C CYS A 294 -12.54 -14.37 2.92
N LYS A 295 -13.26 -13.33 3.34
CA LYS A 295 -12.67 -12.25 4.11
C LYS A 295 -12.30 -12.68 5.54
N THR A 296 -13.09 -13.55 6.16
CA THR A 296 -12.76 -14.17 7.45
C THR A 296 -11.45 -14.95 7.37
N LEU A 297 -11.26 -15.75 6.31
CA LEU A 297 -10.00 -16.47 6.10
C LEU A 297 -8.82 -15.55 5.80
N GLU A 298 -9.00 -14.52 4.98
CA GLU A 298 -7.96 -13.51 4.75
C GLU A 298 -7.51 -12.86 6.06
N ASN A 299 -8.45 -12.48 6.91
CA ASN A 299 -8.14 -11.86 8.20
C ASN A 299 -7.41 -12.84 9.13
N PHE A 300 -7.80 -14.12 9.15
CA PHE A 300 -7.09 -15.17 9.89
C PHE A 300 -5.69 -15.45 9.35
N PHE A 301 -5.51 -15.48 8.03
CA PHE A 301 -4.21 -15.69 7.40
C PHE A 301 -3.25 -14.52 7.63
N ALA A 302 -3.78 -13.31 7.84
CA ALA A 302 -3.01 -12.11 8.17
C ALA A 302 -2.81 -11.89 9.70
N SER A 303 -3.44 -12.69 10.57
CA SER A 303 -3.33 -12.59 12.02
C SER A 303 -2.21 -13.47 12.62
N ALA A 304 -1.77 -13.12 13.83
CA ALA A 304 -0.84 -13.95 14.59
C ALA A 304 -1.52 -15.14 15.31
N ASP A 305 -2.85 -15.22 15.26
CA ASP A 305 -3.64 -16.13 16.09
C ASP A 305 -3.47 -17.59 15.67
N GLU A 306 -3.45 -18.51 16.65
CA GLU A 306 -3.26 -19.94 16.37
C GLU A 306 -4.54 -20.61 15.81
N GLU A 307 -5.71 -20.02 16.12
CA GLU A 307 -7.02 -20.57 15.76
C GLU A 307 -7.93 -19.51 15.12
N LEU A 308 -8.86 -19.97 14.29
CA LEU A 308 -9.85 -19.12 13.63
C LEU A 308 -11.00 -18.85 14.60
N THR A 309 -11.08 -17.61 15.06
CA THR A 309 -12.10 -17.11 16.00
C THR A 309 -13.08 -16.14 15.34
N ILE A 310 -14.11 -15.75 16.09
CA ILE A 310 -15.12 -14.75 15.67
C ILE A 310 -14.54 -13.37 15.39
N ASP A 311 -13.41 -13.03 15.99
CA ASP A 311 -12.74 -11.73 15.81
C ASP A 311 -12.18 -11.55 14.39
N HIS A 312 -11.99 -12.66 13.68
CA HIS A 312 -11.57 -12.64 12.28
C HIS A 312 -12.71 -12.30 11.33
N VAL A 313 -13.97 -12.42 11.77
CA VAL A 313 -15.12 -12.08 10.92
C VAL A 313 -15.26 -10.56 10.81
N PRO A 314 -15.38 -10.00 9.60
CA PRO A 314 -15.61 -8.57 9.42
C PRO A 314 -16.79 -8.06 10.24
N ILE A 315 -16.63 -6.91 10.88
CA ILE A 315 -17.72 -6.21 11.58
C ILE A 315 -18.78 -5.74 10.58
N TRP A 316 -18.35 -5.38 9.35
CA TRP A 316 -19.20 -4.82 8.31
C TRP A 316 -19.11 -5.65 7.02
N CYS A 317 -20.24 -5.83 6.35
CA CYS A 317 -20.32 -6.43 5.01
C CYS A 317 -21.19 -5.58 4.08
N LYS A 318 -21.19 -5.91 2.78
CA LYS A 318 -22.11 -5.30 1.82
C LYS A 318 -23.30 -6.23 1.59
N ASN A 319 -24.52 -5.74 1.73
CA ASN A 319 -25.74 -6.49 1.45
C ASN A 319 -26.00 -6.59 -0.07
N SER A 320 -27.11 -7.23 -0.47
CA SER A 320 -27.50 -7.41 -1.88
C SER A 320 -27.74 -6.09 -2.63
N GLN A 321 -27.99 -5.01 -1.89
CA GLN A 321 -28.19 -3.65 -2.43
C GLN A 321 -26.87 -2.86 -2.44
N GLY A 322 -25.75 -3.47 -2.06
CA GLY A 322 -24.43 -2.84 -2.00
C GLY A 322 -24.19 -1.95 -0.79
N GLN A 323 -25.15 -1.84 0.13
CA GLN A 323 -25.06 -1.03 1.34
C GLN A 323 -24.19 -1.69 2.39
N ARG A 324 -23.40 -0.88 3.12
CA ARG A 324 -22.57 -1.34 4.23
C ARG A 324 -23.47 -1.58 5.45
N VAL A 325 -23.57 -2.84 5.87
CA VAL A 325 -24.38 -3.26 7.02
C VAL A 325 -23.50 -3.99 8.02
N MET A 326 -23.87 -3.90 9.29
CA MET A 326 -23.19 -4.62 10.36
C MET A 326 -23.51 -6.12 10.25
N VAL A 327 -22.49 -6.97 10.43
CA VAL A 327 -22.69 -8.42 10.42
C VAL A 327 -23.31 -8.85 11.75
N GLU A 328 -24.49 -9.45 11.67
CA GLU A 328 -25.19 -9.98 12.84
C GLU A 328 -24.40 -11.09 13.53
N GLN A 329 -24.61 -11.25 14.84
CA GLN A 329 -23.87 -12.23 15.64
C GLN A 329 -24.07 -13.67 15.16
N SER A 330 -25.29 -14.02 14.74
CA SER A 330 -25.64 -15.30 14.11
C SER A 330 -24.82 -15.54 12.83
N GLU A 331 -24.73 -14.53 11.96
CA GLU A 331 -23.96 -14.59 10.72
C GLU A 331 -22.45 -14.63 10.96
N LYS A 332 -21.96 -14.01 12.04
CA LYS A 332 -20.55 -14.16 12.44
C LYS A 332 -20.23 -15.60 12.83
N LEU A 333 -21.06 -16.24 13.66
CA LEU A 333 -20.87 -17.65 14.05
C LEU A 333 -20.91 -18.57 12.83
N ASN A 334 -21.86 -18.33 11.92
CA ASN A 334 -21.93 -19.04 10.65
C ASN A 334 -20.66 -18.87 9.80
N GLY A 335 -20.17 -17.64 9.67
CA GLY A 335 -18.96 -17.33 8.91
C GLY A 335 -17.71 -18.02 9.46
N VAL A 336 -17.57 -18.10 10.79
CA VAL A 336 -16.49 -18.86 11.45
C VAL A 336 -16.62 -20.35 11.13
N LEU A 337 -17.80 -20.94 11.31
CA LEU A 337 -18.02 -22.38 11.09
C LEU A 337 -17.68 -22.78 9.64
N GLU A 338 -18.12 -21.98 8.67
CA GLU A 338 -17.88 -22.22 7.25
C GLU A 338 -16.42 -22.00 6.87
N ALA A 339 -15.78 -20.94 7.39
CA ALA A 339 -14.36 -20.69 7.19
C ALA A 339 -13.49 -21.80 7.80
N SER A 340 -13.79 -22.24 9.02
CA SER A 340 -13.09 -23.35 9.69
C SER A 340 -13.22 -24.64 8.91
N ARG A 341 -14.43 -24.98 8.41
CA ARG A 341 -14.64 -26.14 7.55
C ARG A 341 -13.81 -26.05 6.26
N LEU A 342 -13.76 -24.87 5.64
CA LEU A 342 -12.93 -24.66 4.44
C LEU A 342 -11.45 -24.85 4.76
N TRP A 343 -10.98 -24.26 5.86
CA TRP A 343 -9.61 -24.35 6.32
C TRP A 343 -9.18 -25.79 6.61
N ASP A 344 -10.01 -26.57 7.30
CA ASP A 344 -9.74 -27.98 7.58
C ASP A 344 -9.64 -28.81 6.31
N ASN A 345 -10.48 -28.53 5.31
CA ASN A 345 -10.40 -29.20 4.01
C ASN A 345 -9.17 -28.77 3.20
N MET A 346 -8.77 -27.49 3.27
CA MET A 346 -7.52 -27.00 2.69
C MET A 346 -6.30 -27.73 3.28
N ARG A 347 -6.29 -27.95 4.60
CA ARG A 347 -5.17 -28.59 5.31
C ARG A 347 -4.94 -30.05 4.89
N LYS A 348 -5.99 -30.80 4.55
CA LYS A 348 -5.88 -32.21 4.14
C LYS A 348 -4.99 -32.36 2.89
N LEU A 349 -4.09 -33.34 2.89
CA LEU A 349 -3.12 -33.55 1.78
C LEU A 349 -3.61 -34.49 0.66
N GLY A 350 -4.89 -34.91 0.68
CA GLY A 350 -5.49 -35.74 -0.36
C GLY A 350 -5.86 -34.95 -1.62
N GLU A 351 -5.86 -35.60 -2.78
CA GLU A 351 -6.34 -35.01 -4.03
C GLU A 351 -7.77 -34.49 -3.86
N CYS A 352 -8.08 -33.38 -4.54
CA CYS A 352 -9.32 -32.67 -4.34
C CYS A 352 -9.73 -31.98 -5.64
N THR A 353 -10.97 -32.21 -6.03
CA THR A 353 -11.59 -31.67 -7.25
C THR A 353 -12.07 -30.24 -7.06
N GLU A 354 -12.39 -29.85 -5.83
CA GLU A 354 -12.95 -28.55 -5.50
C GLU A 354 -11.85 -27.51 -5.36
N GLU A 355 -11.84 -26.50 -6.25
CA GLU A 355 -10.87 -25.41 -6.23
C GLU A 355 -10.84 -24.65 -4.89
N ALA A 356 -11.98 -24.56 -4.21
CA ALA A 356 -12.11 -23.89 -2.91
C ALA A 356 -11.33 -24.57 -1.79
N TYR A 357 -11.09 -25.88 -1.91
CA TYR A 357 -10.35 -26.66 -0.93
C TYR A 357 -8.86 -26.79 -1.30
N GLN A 358 -8.42 -26.19 -2.39
CA GLN A 358 -7.01 -26.13 -2.74
C GLN A 358 -6.29 -25.13 -1.83
N MET A 359 -5.06 -25.47 -1.43
CA MET A 359 -4.25 -24.63 -0.56
C MET A 359 -3.82 -23.35 -1.28
N THR A 360 -4.00 -22.20 -0.64
CA THR A 360 -3.57 -20.90 -1.19
C THR A 360 -2.17 -20.49 -0.73
N HIS A 361 -1.63 -19.44 -1.35
CA HIS A 361 -0.36 -18.84 -0.94
C HIS A 361 -0.34 -18.37 0.51
N ASP A 362 -1.41 -17.71 0.95
CA ASP A 362 -1.55 -17.22 2.33
C ASP A 362 -1.88 -18.36 3.30
N GLY A 363 -2.60 -19.38 2.83
CA GLY A 363 -2.91 -20.57 3.62
C GLY A 363 -1.65 -21.36 4.01
N TYR A 364 -0.74 -21.65 3.06
CA TYR A 364 0.49 -22.35 3.43
C TYR A 364 1.45 -21.44 4.22
N LEU A 365 1.38 -20.12 4.03
CA LEU A 365 2.13 -19.17 4.84
C LEU A 365 1.63 -19.20 6.30
N LYS A 366 0.31 -19.24 6.50
CA LYS A 366 -0.29 -19.45 7.82
C LYS A 366 0.14 -20.78 8.43
N LEU A 367 0.11 -21.88 7.68
CA LEU A 367 0.64 -23.17 8.19
C LEU A 367 2.11 -23.09 8.58
N TRP A 368 2.91 -22.30 7.84
CA TRP A 368 4.32 -22.14 8.15
C TRP A 368 4.50 -21.34 9.43
N GLN A 369 3.75 -20.26 9.62
CA GLN A 369 3.69 -19.53 10.88
C GLN A 369 3.28 -20.42 12.05
N LEU A 370 2.21 -21.20 11.91
CA LEU A 370 1.73 -22.15 12.93
C LEU A 370 2.72 -23.26 13.24
N SER A 371 3.60 -23.63 12.29
CA SER A 371 4.68 -24.59 12.52
C SER A 371 5.82 -24.06 13.40
N LYS A 372 5.79 -22.76 13.73
CA LYS A 372 6.78 -22.09 14.58
C LYS A 372 8.21 -22.31 14.05
N PRO A 373 8.52 -21.84 12.83
CA PRO A 373 9.74 -22.23 12.13
C PRO A 373 10.97 -21.60 12.82
N LEU A 374 12.02 -22.39 12.96
CA LEU A 374 13.30 -21.92 13.50
C LEU A 374 14.23 -21.50 12.36
N LEU A 375 14.81 -20.32 12.48
CA LEU A 375 15.77 -19.74 11.52
C LEU A 375 17.20 -19.77 12.06
N ALA A 376 17.52 -20.73 12.93
CA ALA A 376 18.82 -20.88 13.59
C ALA A 376 20.02 -21.11 12.64
N SER A 377 19.75 -21.35 11.35
CA SER A 377 20.80 -21.45 10.32
C SER A 377 21.40 -20.09 9.91
N PHE A 378 21.01 -18.99 10.55
CA PHE A 378 21.49 -17.65 10.24
C PHE A 378 21.94 -16.95 11.52
N ASP A 379 23.03 -16.19 11.42
CA ASP A 379 23.57 -15.42 12.55
C ASP A 379 22.81 -14.10 12.71
N ALA A 380 22.30 -13.56 11.60
CA ALA A 380 21.44 -12.38 11.59
C ALA A 380 20.40 -12.41 10.47
N ILE A 381 19.27 -11.76 10.72
CA ILE A 381 18.14 -11.64 9.80
C ILE A 381 17.86 -10.16 9.55
N PHE A 382 17.80 -9.78 8.27
CA PHE A 382 17.40 -8.46 7.83
C PHE A 382 15.97 -8.51 7.31
N VAL A 383 15.11 -7.65 7.84
CA VAL A 383 13.75 -7.47 7.35
C VAL A 383 13.60 -6.05 6.83
N ASP A 384 13.30 -5.94 5.54
CA ASP A 384 13.06 -4.66 4.86
C ASP A 384 11.57 -4.49 4.55
N GLU A 385 11.10 -3.23 4.47
CA GLU A 385 9.68 -2.85 4.34
C GLU A 385 8.78 -3.37 5.48
N VAL A 386 9.26 -3.31 6.73
CA VAL A 386 8.53 -3.80 7.91
C VAL A 386 7.16 -3.11 8.09
N ARG A 387 7.01 -1.88 7.61
CA ARG A 387 5.73 -1.14 7.61
C ARG A 387 4.59 -1.83 6.84
N ALA A 388 4.92 -2.67 5.85
CA ALA A 388 3.95 -3.41 5.05
C ALA A 388 3.74 -4.85 5.57
N MET A 389 4.26 -5.16 6.76
CA MET A 389 4.28 -6.51 7.32
C MET A 389 2.95 -6.87 7.97
N GLU A 390 2.36 -7.98 7.56
CA GLU A 390 1.22 -8.58 8.24
C GLU A 390 1.64 -9.20 9.59
N ARG A 391 0.70 -9.25 10.55
CA ARG A 391 0.97 -9.78 11.90
C ARG A 391 1.43 -11.24 11.90
N THR A 392 0.95 -12.03 10.95
CA THR A 392 1.42 -13.42 10.70
C THR A 392 2.92 -13.47 10.51
N VAL A 393 3.45 -12.55 9.72
CA VAL A 393 4.87 -12.49 9.41
C VAL A 393 5.67 -11.92 10.57
N GLU A 394 5.15 -10.90 11.26
CA GLU A 394 5.75 -10.43 12.52
C GLU A 394 5.91 -11.57 13.53
N ASN A 395 4.91 -12.44 13.64
CA ASN A 395 4.92 -13.56 14.57
C ASN A 395 5.91 -14.67 14.18
N ILE A 396 6.28 -14.78 12.91
CA ILE A 396 7.37 -15.66 12.47
C ILE A 396 8.72 -15.12 12.95
N VAL A 397 8.92 -13.80 12.92
CA VAL A 397 10.24 -13.18 13.03
C VAL A 397 10.58 -12.67 14.45
N LEU A 398 9.61 -12.15 15.20
CA LEU A 398 9.88 -11.50 16.49
C LEU A 398 10.12 -12.46 17.67
N PRO A 399 9.35 -13.56 17.86
CA PRO A 399 9.35 -14.23 19.17
C PRO A 399 10.42 -15.30 19.36
N ARG A 400 11.21 -15.69 18.34
CA ARG A 400 11.91 -17.00 18.34
C ARG A 400 13.25 -17.05 17.61
N HIS A 401 14.11 -16.05 17.74
CA HIS A 401 15.39 -16.04 17.03
C HIS A 401 16.59 -16.00 17.96
N GLU A 402 17.44 -17.02 17.85
CA GLU A 402 18.82 -17.03 18.36
C GLU A 402 19.72 -16.07 17.56
N ALA A 403 19.21 -15.49 16.47
CA ALA A 403 19.91 -14.58 15.57
C ALA A 403 19.62 -13.11 15.89
N LEU A 404 20.54 -12.21 15.52
CA LEU A 404 20.29 -10.76 15.57
C LEU A 404 19.28 -10.36 14.49
N LEU A 405 18.24 -9.62 14.86
CA LEU A 405 17.20 -9.18 13.94
C LEU A 405 17.32 -7.68 13.65
N PHE A 406 17.51 -7.30 12.38
CA PHE A 406 17.40 -5.91 11.94
C PHE A 406 16.04 -5.65 11.28
N LEU A 407 15.29 -4.72 11.84
CA LEU A 407 14.02 -4.26 11.29
C LEU A 407 14.20 -2.87 10.69
N VAL A 408 14.01 -2.73 9.39
CA VAL A 408 14.14 -1.45 8.69
C VAL A 408 12.76 -0.91 8.31
N PHE A 409 12.42 0.28 8.83
CA PHE A 409 11.13 0.94 8.68
C PHE A 409 11.18 2.10 7.70
#